data_AF-A0A4Q5QG19-F1
#
_entry.id   AF-A0A4Q5QG19-F1
#
_cell.length_a   1.000
_cell.length_b   1.000
_cell.length_c   1.000
_cell.angle_alpha   90.00
_cell.angle_beta   90.00
_cell.angle_gamma   90.00
#
_symmetry.space_group_name_H-M   'P 1'
#
loop_
_entity.id
_entity.type
_entity.pdbx_description
1 polymer ?
#
loop_
_entity_poly.entity_id
_entity_poly.type
_entity_poly.pdbx_seq_one_letter_code
_entity_poly.pdbx_strand_id
1 'polypeptide(L)' 'MNIPISKGKPVLVALQRTLVEIRMRRRGEQAVLWHGAAVTVRSTGATDGTADQVAFALSQAALSSYPTQTAGVISIP' A
#
# COMPACT_ATOMS: atom_id res chain seq x y z
N MET A 1 27.76 -27.93 10.37
CA MET A 1 26.43 -27.29 10.19
C MET A 1 26.48 -26.51 8.89
N ASN A 2 25.82 -27.00 7.84
CA ASN A 2 25.91 -26.44 6.49
C ASN A 2 24.59 -25.70 6.19
N ILE A 3 24.62 -24.36 6.25
CA ILE A 3 23.46 -23.54 5.86
C ILE A 3 23.53 -23.43 4.33
N PRO A 4 22.53 -23.92 3.58
CA PRO A 4 22.54 -23.79 2.14
C PRO A 4 22.36 -22.32 1.77
N ILE A 5 23.42 -21.70 1.26
CA ILE A 5 23.36 -20.38 0.65
C ILE A 5 22.77 -20.57 -0.74
N SER A 6 21.59 -20.04 -0.99
CA SER A 6 20.98 -20.03 -2.33
C SER A 6 21.97 -19.45 -3.34
N LYS A 7 22.54 -20.30 -4.20
CA LYS A 7 23.43 -19.91 -5.32
C LYS A 7 22.64 -19.37 -6.53
N GLY A 8 21.40 -18.92 -6.32
CA GLY A 8 20.59 -18.30 -7.37
C GLY A 8 21.16 -16.93 -7.70
N LYS A 9 21.41 -16.65 -8.99
CA LYS A 9 21.74 -15.29 -9.43
C LYS A 9 20.57 -14.37 -9.06
N PRO A 10 20.84 -13.17 -8.50
CA PRO A 10 19.78 -12.18 -8.31
C PRO A 10 19.18 -11.83 -9.66
N VAL A 11 17.87 -12.02 -9.80
CA VAL A 11 17.12 -11.61 -10.99
C VAL A 11 16.60 -10.20 -10.72
N LEU A 12 16.92 -9.27 -11.62
CA LEU A 12 16.32 -7.94 -11.59
C LEU A 12 14.85 -8.07 -11.98
N VAL A 13 13.96 -7.72 -11.05
CA VAL A 13 12.52 -7.61 -11.28
C VAL A 13 12.15 -6.14 -11.25
N ALA A 14 11.39 -5.69 -12.26
CA ALA A 14 10.82 -4.35 -12.20
C ALA A 14 9.73 -4.33 -11.12
N LEU A 15 9.68 -3.24 -10.37
CA LEU A 15 8.74 -3.05 -9.27
C LEU A 15 7.74 -1.96 -9.62
N GLN A 16 6.48 -2.20 -9.26
CA GLN A 16 5.39 -1.25 -9.34
C GLN A 16 4.96 -0.85 -7.93
N ARG A 17 4.97 0.45 -7.67
CA ARG A 17 4.44 1.05 -6.44
C ARG A 17 3.04 1.57 -6.68
N THR A 18 2.09 1.24 -5.80
CA THR A 18 0.73 1.78 -5.83
C THR A 18 0.41 2.41 -4.48
N LEU A 19 -0.09 3.65 -4.50
CA LEU A 19 -0.43 4.45 -3.32
C LEU A 19 -1.88 4.90 -3.43
N VAL A 20 -2.65 4.72 -2.37
CA VAL A 20 -3.97 5.32 -2.18
C VAL A 20 -3.88 6.33 -1.05
N GLU A 21 -4.36 7.55 -1.31
CA GLU A 21 -4.53 8.60 -0.30
C GLU A 21 -6.00 8.96 -0.18
N ILE A 22 -6.50 9.03 1.05
CA ILE A 22 -7.86 9.45 1.37
C ILE A 22 -7.75 10.67 2.29
N ARG A 23 -8.48 11.74 1.96
CA ARG A 23 -8.56 12.97 2.76
C ARG A 23 -10.03 13.29 2.97
N MET A 24 -10.43 13.43 4.23
CA MET A 24 -11.79 13.77 4.62
C MET A 24 -11.85 15.20 5.15
N ARG A 25 -12.87 15.94 4.73
CA ARG A 25 -13.17 17.31 5.13
C ARG A 25 -14.67 17.47 5.31
N ARG A 26 -15.09 18.46 6.11
CA ARG A 26 -16.49 18.86 6.16
C ARG A 26 -16.89 19.49 4.82
N ARG A 27 -18.15 19.28 4.43
CA ARG A 27 -18.71 19.90 3.23
C ARG A 27 -18.69 21.42 3.39
N GLY A 28 -18.12 22.13 2.41
CA GLY A 28 -17.98 23.58 2.44
C GLY A 28 -16.74 24.10 3.17
N GLU A 29 -16.02 23.25 3.92
CA GLU A 29 -14.76 23.62 4.57
C GLU A 29 -13.57 23.11 3.74
N GLN A 30 -12.45 23.85 3.75
CA GLN A 30 -11.20 23.45 3.09
C GLN A 30 -10.27 22.65 4.01
N ALA A 31 -10.49 22.72 5.33
CA ALA A 31 -9.66 22.02 6.30
C ALA A 31 -9.87 20.50 6.23
N VAL A 32 -8.78 19.75 6.05
CA VAL A 32 -8.77 18.28 6.14
C VAL A 32 -8.84 17.91 7.61
N LEU A 33 -9.86 17.14 7.99
CA LEU A 33 -10.08 16.67 9.35
C LEU A 33 -9.46 15.29 9.59
N TRP A 34 -9.26 14.53 8.53
CA TRP A 34 -8.64 13.22 8.61
C TRP A 34 -7.91 12.88 7.31
N HIS A 35 -6.78 12.20 7.46
CA HIS A 35 -5.99 11.69 6.37
C HIS A 35 -5.57 10.25 6.64
N GLY A 36 -5.76 9.37 5.65
CA GLY A 36 -5.22 8.01 5.66
C GLY A 36 -4.57 7.69 4.34
N ALA A 37 -3.55 6.83 4.38
CA ALA A 37 -2.85 6.42 3.18
C ALA A 37 -2.37 4.97 3.31
N ALA A 38 -2.37 4.25 2.20
CA ALA A 38 -1.82 2.91 2.12
C ALA A 38 -1.01 2.73 0.84
N VAL A 39 0.07 1.96 0.93
CA VAL A 39 1.00 1.69 -0.16
C VAL A 39 1.28 0.20 -0.29
N THR A 40 1.47 -0.26 -1.52
CA THR A 40 2.03 -1.58 -1.84
C THR A 40 3.13 -1.43 -2.89
N VAL A 41 4.08 -2.35 -2.88
CA VAL A 41 5.14 -2.48 -3.88
C VAL A 41 5.16 -3.93 -4.34
N ARG A 42 4.90 -4.16 -5.63
CA ARG A 42 4.78 -5.50 -6.22
C ARG A 42 5.64 -5.61 -7.47
N SER A 43 6.04 -6.82 -7.85
CA SER A 43 6.74 -7.03 -9.11
C SER A 43 5.80 -6.74 -10.30
N THR A 44 6.31 -6.08 -11.33
CA THR A 44 5.56 -5.84 -12.57
C THR A 44 5.23 -7.18 -13.23
N GLY A 45 3.94 -7.47 -13.42
CA GLY A 45 3.48 -8.75 -13.97
C GLY A 45 3.25 -9.86 -12.94
N ALA A 46 3.39 -9.56 -11.64
CA ALA A 46 2.92 -10.48 -10.61
C ALA A 46 1.40 -10.68 -10.71
N THR A 47 0.95 -11.91 -10.56
CA THR A 47 -0.47 -12.29 -10.55
C THR A 47 -1.17 -11.98 -9.22
N ASP A 48 -0.54 -11.18 -8.36
CA ASP A 48 -0.92 -10.87 -6.97
C ASP A 48 -2.11 -9.90 -6.90
N GLY A 49 -3.07 -10.06 -7.79
CA GLY A 49 -4.32 -9.33 -7.86
C GLY A 49 -4.38 -8.26 -8.94
N THR A 50 -5.56 -8.13 -9.55
CA THR A 50 -5.88 -7.08 -10.53
C THR A 50 -5.73 -5.69 -9.90
N ALA A 51 -5.63 -4.65 -10.73
CA ALA A 51 -5.56 -3.27 -10.23
C ALA A 51 -6.72 -2.93 -9.28
N ASP A 52 -7.93 -3.43 -9.57
CA ASP A 52 -9.12 -3.21 -8.76
C ASP A 52 -9.04 -3.88 -7.39
N GLN A 53 -8.56 -5.13 -7.33
CA GLN A 53 -8.38 -5.85 -6.06
C GLN A 53 -7.36 -5.13 -5.16
N VAL A 54 -6.34 -4.54 -5.78
CA VAL A 54 -5.28 -3.82 -5.08
C VAL A 54 -5.77 -2.47 -4.59
N ALA A 55 -6.50 -1.74 -5.43
CA ALA A 55 -7.16 -0.50 -5.01
C ALA A 55 -8.13 -0.75 -3.86
N PHE A 56 -8.88 -1.85 -3.89
CA PHE A 56 -9.79 -2.24 -2.82
C PHE A 56 -9.04 -2.56 -1.51
N ALA A 57 -7.99 -3.39 -1.56
CA ALA A 57 -7.18 -3.73 -0.40
C ALA A 57 -6.50 -2.50 0.21
N LEU A 58 -5.91 -1.63 -0.63
CA LEU A 58 -5.30 -0.37 -0.18
C LEU A 58 -6.33 0.58 0.43
N SER A 59 -7.54 0.64 -0.12
CA SER A 59 -8.62 1.48 0.44
C SER A 59 -9.04 0.98 1.82
N GLN A 60 -9.23 -0.34 2.00
CA GLN A 60 -9.51 -0.93 3.30
C GLN A 60 -8.39 -0.67 4.30
N ALA A 61 -7.14 -0.86 3.89
CA ALA A 61 -5.98 -0.59 4.74
C ALA A 61 -5.93 0.88 5.16
N ALA A 62 -6.08 1.82 4.21
CA ALA A 62 -6.06 3.25 4.48
C ALA A 62 -7.19 3.69 5.45
N LEU A 63 -8.35 3.04 5.39
CA LEU A 63 -9.50 3.32 6.26
C LEU A 63 -9.48 2.57 7.59
N SER A 64 -8.61 1.58 7.77
CA SER A 64 -8.60 0.70 8.94
C SER A 64 -8.41 1.44 10.28
N SER A 65 -7.73 2.58 10.27
CA SER A 65 -7.50 3.41 11.45
C SER A 65 -8.57 4.47 11.68
N TYR A 66 -9.46 4.73 10.72
CA TYR A 66 -10.51 5.72 10.88
C TYR A 66 -11.45 5.36 12.06
N PRO A 67 -11.83 6.33 12.92
CA PRO A 67 -11.59 7.77 12.82
C PRO A 67 -10.29 8.27 13.45
N THR A 68 -9.47 7.37 14.00
CA THR A 68 -8.18 7.73 14.59
C THR A 68 -7.23 8.23 13.49
N GLN A 69 -6.49 9.29 13.78
CA GLN A 69 -5.45 9.79 12.88
C GLN A 69 -4.18 8.96 13.09
N THR A 70 -3.79 8.17 12.10
CA THR A 70 -2.47 7.52 12.07
C THR A 70 -1.43 8.47 11.51
N ALA A 71 -0.23 8.46 12.09
CA ALA A 71 0.85 9.37 11.73
C ALA A 71 1.57 9.00 10.41
N GLY A 72 1.20 7.91 9.73
CA GLY A 72 1.95 7.40 8.57
C GLY A 72 1.14 6.54 7.60
N VAL A 73 1.80 6.21 6.49
CA VAL A 73 1.26 5.37 5.40
C VAL A 73 1.33 3.90 5.81
N ILE A 74 0.22 3.18 5.66
CA ILE A 74 0.17 1.73 5.93
C ILE A 74 0.75 0.99 4.72
N SER A 75 1.81 0.23 4.93
CA SER A 75 2.36 -0.64 3.88
C SER A 75 1.68 -1.99 3.93
N ILE A 76 1.07 -2.40 2.82
CA ILE A 76 0.59 -3.77 2.62
C ILE A 76 1.45 -4.48 1.55
N PRO A 77 1.92 -5.70 1.84
CA PRO A 77 2.71 -6.49 0.88
C PRO A 77 1.89 -6.82 -0.36
#